data_AF-A0A7V7XI99-F1
#
_entry.id   AF-A0A7V7XI99-F1
#
_cell.length_a   1.000
_cell.length_b   1.000
_cell.length_c   1.000
_cell.angle_alpha   90.00
_cell.angle_beta   90.00
_cell.angle_gamma   90.00
#
_symmetry.space_group_name_H-M   'P 1'
#
loop_
_entity.id
_entity.type
_entity.pdbx_description
1 polymer ?
#
loop_
_entity_poly.entity_id
_entity_poly.type
_entity_poly.pdbx_seq_one_letter_code
_entity_poly.pdbx_strand_id
1 'polypeptide(L)'
;MIHLLVTAHIGGDLAYLPSLFAVLAQSRRSLNTRPFLIDTGLAWSAESWVCAATGNRAPYIVLDAMAYHVAFADGLDAPKRDALQMQMMTRLVIEQAQITENEQVLKLKRDASLPTPVFQDQVLILNLPPKGIIQHLIVSLEAHQIVHNYSIEVPSNTLPDPTIAATVEFVVREARYYIKKQEERG
;
A
#
# COMPACT_ATOMS: atom_id res chain seq x y z
N MET A 1 21.51 -4.47 4.73
CA MET A 1 20.80 -3.50 3.87
C MET A 1 19.46 -4.10 3.51
N ILE A 2 18.38 -3.33 3.54
CA ILE A 2 17.07 -3.80 3.09
C ILE A 2 16.48 -2.82 2.07
N HIS A 3 15.61 -3.33 1.19
CA HIS A 3 14.94 -2.54 0.17
C HIS A 3 13.47 -2.34 0.55
N LEU A 4 12.99 -1.11 0.44
CA LEU A 4 11.58 -0.75 0.62
C LEU A 4 11.05 -0.18 -0.69
N LEU A 5 9.89 -0.63 -1.15
CA LEU A 5 9.13 -0.01 -2.24
C LEU A 5 7.88 0.59 -1.62
N VAL A 6 7.79 1.92 -1.67
CA VAL A 6 6.81 2.71 -0.93
C VAL A 6 5.86 3.40 -1.90
N THR A 7 4.56 3.29 -1.64
CA THR A 7 3.49 3.96 -2.42
C THR A 7 2.59 4.80 -1.53
N ALA A 8 1.75 5.64 -2.13
CA ALA A 8 0.65 6.37 -1.50
C ALA A 8 -0.36 6.82 -2.56
N HIS A 9 -1.42 7.50 -2.10
CA HIS A 9 -2.37 8.24 -2.95
C HIS A 9 -3.09 7.37 -3.99
N ILE A 10 -3.42 6.12 -3.66
CA ILE A 10 -4.27 5.28 -4.52
C ILE A 10 -5.66 5.91 -4.64
N GLY A 11 -6.19 6.51 -3.57
CA GLY A 11 -7.42 7.29 -3.63
C GLY A 11 -8.66 6.49 -4.05
N GLY A 12 -8.68 5.17 -3.81
CA GLY A 12 -9.75 4.29 -4.26
C GLY A 12 -9.77 4.02 -5.77
N ASP A 13 -8.73 4.41 -6.51
CA ASP A 13 -8.56 4.12 -7.93
C ASP A 13 -8.06 2.69 -8.13
N LEU A 14 -8.97 1.72 -8.04
CA LEU A 14 -8.60 0.31 -8.17
C LEU A 14 -8.14 -0.06 -9.58
N ALA A 15 -8.53 0.70 -10.61
CA ALA A 15 -8.12 0.46 -11.98
C ALA A 15 -6.63 0.73 -12.22
N TYR A 16 -6.01 1.58 -11.39
CA TYR A 16 -4.58 1.86 -11.41
C TYR A 16 -3.72 0.71 -10.83
N LEU A 17 -4.25 -0.06 -9.87
CA LEU A 17 -3.48 -1.06 -9.11
C LEU A 17 -2.86 -2.19 -9.95
N PRO A 18 -3.50 -2.72 -11.01
CA PRO A 18 -2.87 -3.72 -11.87
C PRO A 18 -1.61 -3.21 -12.58
N SER A 19 -1.62 -1.96 -13.07
CA SER A 19 -0.47 -1.34 -13.72
C SER A 19 0.63 -1.01 -12.71
N LEU A 20 0.27 -0.51 -11.53
CA LEU A 20 1.20 -0.36 -10.40
C LEU A 20 1.88 -1.69 -10.06
N PHE A 21 1.11 -2.78 -9.97
CA PHE A 21 1.65 -4.09 -9.65
C PHE A 21 2.62 -4.59 -10.73
N ALA A 22 2.35 -4.34 -12.01
CA ALA A 22 3.27 -4.71 -13.09
C ALA A 22 4.66 -4.07 -12.90
N VAL A 23 4.72 -2.78 -12.54
CA VAL A 23 5.97 -2.07 -12.25
C VAL A 23 6.64 -2.58 -10.97
N LEU A 24 5.86 -2.82 -9.91
CA LEU A 24 6.37 -3.41 -8.67
C LEU A 24 6.96 -4.80 -8.91
N ALA A 25 6.29 -5.65 -9.70
CA ALA A 25 6.74 -7.00 -10.03
C ALA A 25 8.01 -6.97 -10.92
N GLN A 26 8.14 -6.02 -11.83
CA GLN A 26 9.38 -5.79 -12.58
C GLN A 26 10.52 -5.35 -11.66
N SER A 27 10.27 -4.35 -10.80
CA SER A 27 11.24 -3.84 -9.85
C SER A 27 11.74 -4.92 -8.89
N ARG A 28 10.84 -5.77 -8.39
CA ARG A 28 11.18 -6.92 -7.53
C ARG A 28 12.09 -7.93 -8.24
N ARG A 29 11.88 -8.16 -9.55
CA ARG A 29 12.71 -9.09 -10.35
C ARG A 29 14.11 -8.57 -10.62
N SER A 30 14.31 -7.25 -10.64
CA SER A 30 15.64 -6.64 -10.81
C SER A 30 16.48 -6.58 -9.53
N LEU A 31 15.92 -6.95 -8.38
CA LEU A 31 16.63 -6.90 -7.10
C LEU A 31 17.15 -8.29 -6.69
N ASN A 32 18.34 -8.32 -6.11
CA ASN A 32 18.94 -9.55 -5.55
C ASN A 32 18.31 -9.97 -4.22
N THR A 33 17.45 -9.14 -3.64
CA THR A 33 16.74 -9.40 -2.38
C THR A 33 15.27 -9.04 -2.55
N ARG A 34 14.41 -9.66 -1.73
CA ARG A 34 12.97 -9.35 -1.75
C ARG A 34 12.75 -8.01 -1.01
N PRO A 35 12.19 -6.99 -1.67
CA PRO A 35 11.89 -5.74 -0.98
C PRO A 35 10.62 -5.87 -0.13
N PHE A 36 10.53 -5.04 0.90
CA PHE A 36 9.30 -4.78 1.63
C PHE A 36 8.44 -3.79 0.86
N LEU A 37 7.18 -4.14 0.65
CA LEU A 37 6.17 -3.29 0.02
C LEU A 37 5.37 -2.56 1.11
N ILE A 38 5.31 -1.23 1.04
CA ILE A 38 4.69 -0.38 2.04
C ILE A 38 3.77 0.62 1.34
N ASP A 39 2.52 0.71 1.77
CA ASP A 39 1.65 1.82 1.38
C ASP A 39 1.52 2.80 2.55
N THR A 40 1.85 4.06 2.32
CA THR A 40 1.86 5.13 3.32
C THR A 40 0.51 5.85 3.43
N GLY A 41 -0.55 5.31 2.85
CA GLY A 41 -1.91 5.75 3.09
C GLY A 41 -2.46 6.66 2.00
N LEU A 42 -3.62 7.26 2.29
CA LEU A 42 -4.50 7.82 1.27
C LEU A 42 -4.85 6.78 0.20
N ALA A 43 -5.01 5.53 0.62
CA ALA A 43 -5.38 4.43 -0.26
C ALA A 43 -6.85 4.51 -0.71
N TRP A 44 -7.68 5.26 0.04
CA TRP A 44 -9.11 5.40 -0.13
C TRP A 44 -9.50 6.84 -0.50
N SER A 45 -10.74 7.05 -0.94
CA SER A 45 -11.32 8.37 -1.17
C SER A 45 -12.83 8.32 -0.92
N ALA A 46 -13.39 9.39 -0.34
CA ALA A 46 -14.83 9.56 -0.17
C ALA A 46 -15.57 9.68 -1.52
N GLU A 47 -14.88 10.09 -2.58
CA GLU A 47 -15.44 10.21 -3.93
C GLU A 47 -15.45 8.88 -4.69
N SER A 48 -14.71 7.87 -4.20
CA SER A 48 -14.70 6.54 -4.82
C SER A 48 -15.94 5.76 -4.39
N TRP A 49 -16.83 5.49 -5.35
CA TRP A 49 -18.03 4.69 -5.10
C TRP A 49 -17.70 3.30 -4.55
N VAL A 50 -16.56 2.69 -4.95
CA VAL A 50 -16.15 1.37 -4.44
C VAL A 50 -15.75 1.48 -2.97
N CYS A 51 -15.04 2.55 -2.59
CA CYS A 51 -14.74 2.82 -1.19
C CYS A 51 -16.02 3.01 -0.38
N ALA A 52 -16.96 3.83 -0.85
CA ALA A 52 -18.25 4.03 -0.20
C ALA A 52 -19.02 2.70 -0.02
N ALA A 53 -19.13 1.91 -1.09
CA ALA A 53 -19.82 0.62 -1.10
C ALA A 53 -19.21 -0.41 -0.13
N THR A 54 -17.89 -0.38 0.04
CA THR A 54 -17.15 -1.37 0.83
C THR A 54 -16.78 -0.88 2.22
N GLY A 55 -17.18 0.34 2.61
CA GLY A 55 -16.74 0.96 3.86
C GLY A 55 -15.22 1.14 3.91
N ASN A 56 -14.64 1.61 2.80
CA ASN A 56 -13.22 1.88 2.56
C ASN A 56 -12.30 0.63 2.52
N ARG A 57 -12.84 -0.59 2.59
CA ARG A 57 -12.02 -1.81 2.66
C ARG A 57 -11.36 -2.19 1.33
N ALA A 58 -11.98 -1.87 0.20
CA ALA A 58 -11.58 -2.37 -1.12
C ALA A 58 -10.11 -2.13 -1.50
N PRO A 59 -9.52 -0.92 -1.33
CA PRO A 59 -8.11 -0.71 -1.68
C PRO A 59 -7.17 -1.62 -0.91
N TYR A 60 -7.42 -1.81 0.39
CA TYR A 60 -6.58 -2.65 1.25
C TYR A 60 -6.65 -4.13 0.85
N ILE A 61 -7.83 -4.64 0.46
CA ILE A 61 -7.98 -6.01 -0.04
C ILE A 61 -7.11 -6.23 -1.29
N VAL A 62 -7.06 -5.26 -2.21
CA VAL A 62 -6.22 -5.38 -3.41
C VAL A 62 -4.73 -5.26 -3.06
N LEU A 63 -4.36 -4.37 -2.14
CA LEU A 63 -2.99 -4.28 -1.63
C LEU A 63 -2.50 -5.60 -1.00
N ASP A 64 -3.39 -6.33 -0.32
CA ASP A 64 -3.09 -7.67 0.20
C ASP A 64 -2.80 -8.69 -0.89
N ALA A 65 -3.64 -8.70 -1.94
CA ALA A 65 -3.40 -9.55 -3.10
C ALA A 65 -2.09 -9.20 -3.83
N MET A 66 -1.65 -7.93 -3.77
CA MET A 66 -0.36 -7.47 -4.28
C MET A 66 0.83 -7.80 -3.34
N ALA A 67 0.56 -8.48 -2.21
CA ALA A 67 1.53 -8.86 -1.18
C ALA A 67 2.24 -7.68 -0.52
N TYR A 68 1.50 -6.61 -0.22
CA TYR A 68 1.98 -5.54 0.64
C TYR A 68 2.31 -6.08 2.05
N HIS A 69 3.34 -5.51 2.68
CA HIS A 69 3.72 -5.90 4.04
C HIS A 69 3.03 -5.00 5.06
N VAL A 70 2.92 -3.71 4.74
CA VAL A 70 2.29 -2.70 5.59
C VAL A 70 1.42 -1.79 4.72
N ALA A 71 0.24 -1.44 5.21
CA ALA A 71 -0.58 -0.37 4.66
C ALA A 71 -1.06 0.54 5.81
N PHE A 72 -0.83 1.84 5.68
CA PHE A 72 -1.36 2.84 6.60
C PHE A 72 -2.84 3.07 6.28
N ALA A 73 -3.72 2.43 7.05
CA ALA A 73 -5.15 2.32 6.81
C ALA A 73 -5.94 3.50 7.41
N ASP A 74 -5.58 4.72 7.02
CA ASP A 74 -6.20 5.96 7.52
C ASP A 74 -7.68 6.15 7.14
N GLY A 75 -8.21 5.29 6.27
CA GLY A 75 -9.63 5.25 5.90
C GLY A 75 -10.52 4.29 6.68
N LEU A 76 -9.95 3.52 7.60
CA LEU A 76 -10.70 2.55 8.40
C LEU A 76 -10.72 2.98 9.86
N ASP A 77 -11.93 3.02 10.44
CA ASP A 77 -12.07 3.06 11.90
C ASP A 77 -11.53 1.78 12.55
N ALA A 78 -11.28 1.83 13.87
CA ALA A 78 -10.65 0.71 14.57
C ALA A 78 -11.43 -0.61 14.44
N PRO A 79 -12.76 -0.67 14.67
CA PRO A 79 -13.51 -1.91 14.51
C PRO A 79 -13.43 -2.52 13.11
N LYS A 80 -13.56 -1.71 12.05
CA LYS A 80 -13.48 -2.21 10.67
C LYS A 80 -12.06 -2.67 10.32
N ARG A 81 -11.05 -1.93 10.75
CA ARG A 81 -9.65 -2.28 10.54
C ARG A 81 -9.30 -3.59 11.23
N ASP A 82 -9.69 -3.77 12.48
CA ASP A 82 -9.39 -4.97 13.26
C ASP A 82 -10.09 -6.21 12.68
N ALA A 83 -11.37 -6.07 12.29
CA ALA A 83 -12.12 -7.14 11.62
C ALA A 83 -11.49 -7.52 10.26
N LEU A 84 -11.06 -6.53 9.48
CA LEU A 84 -10.41 -6.78 8.19
C LEU A 84 -9.01 -7.40 8.38
N GLN A 85 -8.24 -6.94 9.37
CA GLN A 85 -6.89 -7.45 9.67
C GLN A 85 -6.88 -8.97 9.92
N MET A 86 -7.94 -9.53 10.51
CA MET A 86 -8.05 -10.98 10.75
C MET A 86 -8.06 -11.83 9.46
N GLN A 87 -8.28 -11.20 8.30
CA GLN A 87 -8.39 -11.86 7.00
C GLN A 87 -7.23 -11.53 6.06
N MET A 88 -6.27 -10.71 6.51
CA MET A 88 -5.20 -10.16 5.67
C MET A 88 -3.83 -10.58 6.15
N MET A 89 -2.89 -10.70 5.21
CA MET A 89 -1.47 -10.85 5.51
C MET A 89 -0.78 -9.50 5.67
N THR A 90 -1.23 -8.49 4.92
CA THR A 90 -0.79 -7.10 5.03
C THR A 90 -1.16 -6.58 6.40
N ARG A 91 -0.19 -5.93 7.07
CA ARG A 91 -0.46 -5.27 8.34
C ARG A 91 -1.10 -3.91 8.11
N LEU A 92 -2.31 -3.73 8.61
CA LEU A 92 -3.04 -2.47 8.63
C LEU A 92 -2.66 -1.68 9.89
N VAL A 93 -2.09 -0.50 9.69
CA VAL A 93 -1.63 0.37 10.79
C VAL A 93 -2.17 1.79 10.65
N ILE A 94 -2.13 2.60 11.70
CA ILE A 94 -2.51 4.02 11.64
C ILE A 94 -1.29 4.94 11.69
N GLU A 95 -0.39 4.73 12.66
CA GLU A 95 0.70 5.67 12.93
C GLU A 95 2.09 5.06 12.78
N GLN A 96 2.22 3.78 13.12
CA GLN A 96 3.51 3.11 13.15
C GLN A 96 3.40 1.65 12.77
N ALA A 97 4.47 1.14 12.18
CA ALA A 97 4.65 -0.27 11.89
C ALA A 97 6.05 -0.72 12.30
N GLN A 98 6.25 -2.03 12.29
CA GLN A 98 7.56 -2.65 12.47
C GLN A 98 7.70 -3.76 11.45
N ILE A 99 8.82 -3.77 10.74
CA ILE A 99 9.20 -4.88 9.86
C ILE A 99 10.47 -5.51 10.42
N THR A 100 10.55 -6.83 10.32
CA THR A 100 11.67 -7.61 10.85
C THR A 100 12.37 -8.32 9.70
N GLU A 101 13.70 -8.19 9.65
CA GLU A 101 14.57 -8.85 8.67
C GLU A 101 15.80 -9.37 9.43
N ASN A 102 16.09 -10.67 9.36
CA ASN A 102 17.24 -11.29 10.04
C ASN A 102 17.39 -10.87 11.51
N GLU A 103 16.29 -10.96 12.29
CA GLU A 103 16.21 -10.57 13.71
C GLU A 103 16.36 -9.07 14.00
N GLN A 104 16.68 -8.24 12.99
CA GLN A 104 16.72 -6.80 13.10
C GLN A 104 15.33 -6.20 12.86
N VAL A 105 14.95 -5.21 13.67
CA VAL A 105 13.66 -4.54 13.59
C VAL A 105 13.82 -3.13 13.03
N LEU A 106 13.13 -2.84 11.93
CA LEU A 106 12.94 -1.46 11.46
C LEU A 106 11.59 -0.94 11.94
N LYS A 107 11.63 0.13 12.73
CA LYS A 107 10.44 0.90 13.12
C LYS A 107 10.11 1.90 12.02
N LEU A 108 8.84 1.93 11.65
CA LEU A 108 8.30 2.81 10.62
C LEU A 108 7.29 3.75 11.27
N LYS A 109 7.33 5.02 10.90
CA LYS A 109 6.25 5.99 11.13
C LYS A 109 5.91 6.68 9.83
N ARG A 110 4.74 7.30 9.77
CA ARG A 110 4.36 8.18 8.66
C ARG A 110 4.27 9.62 9.13
N ASP A 111 4.78 10.53 8.33
CA ASP A 111 4.52 11.96 8.43
C ASP A 111 4.27 12.56 7.05
N ALA A 112 3.02 12.96 6.82
CA ALA A 112 2.56 13.54 5.56
C ALA A 112 3.16 14.93 5.26
N SER A 113 3.74 15.59 6.25
CA SER A 113 4.37 16.91 6.09
C SER A 113 5.79 16.83 5.53
N LEU A 114 6.43 15.66 5.56
CA LEU A 114 7.79 15.48 5.09
C LEU A 114 7.86 15.47 3.56
N PRO A 115 8.84 16.17 2.95
CA PRO A 115 9.06 16.10 1.50
C PRO A 115 9.79 14.81 1.08
N THR A 116 10.56 14.19 1.99
CA THR A 116 11.36 12.99 1.76
C THR A 116 11.42 12.17 3.05
N PRO A 117 11.55 10.83 3.00
CA PRO A 117 11.73 10.04 4.22
C PRO A 117 13.04 10.41 4.93
N VAL A 118 13.02 10.27 6.25
CA VAL A 118 14.18 10.55 7.13
C VAL A 118 14.27 9.53 8.25
N PHE A 119 15.47 9.28 8.76
CA PHE A 119 15.64 8.60 10.04
C PHE A 119 15.65 9.62 11.18
N GLN A 120 14.87 9.36 12.21
CA GLN A 120 14.87 10.11 13.47
C GLN A 120 14.77 9.10 14.63
N ASP A 121 15.70 9.17 15.57
CA ASP A 121 15.70 8.31 16.77
C ASP A 121 15.52 6.81 16.45
N GLN A 122 16.24 6.33 15.43
CA GLN A 122 16.19 4.94 14.92
C GLN A 122 14.83 4.52 14.30
N VAL A 123 13.93 5.47 14.06
CA VAL A 123 12.67 5.27 13.35
C VAL A 123 12.80 5.86 11.95
N LEU A 124 12.45 5.07 10.93
CA LEU A 124 12.29 5.60 9.57
C LEU A 124 10.91 6.26 9.47
N ILE A 125 10.90 7.58 9.35
CA ILE A 125 9.69 8.36 9.11
C ILE A 125 9.51 8.48 7.60
N LEU A 126 8.44 7.88 7.08
CA LEU A 126 8.07 7.87 5.67
C LEU A 126 7.21 9.09 5.35
N ASN A 127 7.48 9.70 4.19
CA ASN A 127 6.59 10.70 3.59
C ASN A 127 5.44 10.03 2.81
N LEU A 128 4.69 10.82 2.06
CA LEU A 128 3.73 10.36 1.05
C LEU A 128 4.31 10.54 -0.36
N PRO A 129 4.81 9.48 -1.03
CA PRO A 129 5.20 9.58 -2.43
C PRO A 129 4.01 10.03 -3.31
N PRO A 130 4.21 10.88 -4.33
CA PRO A 130 3.13 11.28 -5.24
C PRO A 130 2.43 10.09 -5.90
N LYS A 131 1.14 10.24 -6.26
CA LYS A 131 0.43 9.21 -7.06
C LYS A 131 1.20 8.93 -8.35
N GLY A 132 1.31 7.65 -8.72
CA GLY A 132 2.08 7.24 -9.89
C GLY A 132 3.58 7.07 -9.62
N ILE A 133 4.06 7.35 -8.40
CA ILE A 133 5.46 7.14 -8.02
C ILE A 133 5.56 6.01 -7.00
N ILE A 134 6.47 5.08 -7.26
CA ILE A 134 7.00 4.14 -6.27
C ILE A 134 8.32 4.72 -5.77
N GLN A 135 8.41 5.01 -4.48
CA GLN A 135 9.67 5.41 -3.87
C GLN A 135 10.46 4.16 -3.45
N HIS A 136 11.65 3.99 -4.00
CA HIS A 136 12.55 2.88 -3.69
C HIS A 136 13.63 3.34 -2.72
N LEU A 137 13.55 2.83 -1.49
CA LEU A 137 14.51 3.12 -0.44
C LEU A 137 15.44 1.94 -0.25
N ILE A 138 16.74 2.23 -0.10
CA ILE A 138 17.72 1.26 0.37
C ILE A 138 18.21 1.76 1.72
N VAL A 139 17.96 1.00 2.78
CA VAL A 139 18.24 1.41 4.16
C VAL A 139 19.22 0.46 4.84
N SER A 140 20.14 1.05 5.61
CA SER A 140 21.01 0.31 6.53
C SER A 140 20.35 0.26 7.89
N LEU A 141 20.00 -0.95 8.35
CA LEU A 141 19.41 -1.15 9.68
C LEU A 141 20.44 -0.92 10.79
N GLU A 142 21.69 -1.33 10.59
CA GLU A 142 22.77 -1.14 11.54
C GLU A 142 23.10 0.35 11.75
N ALA A 143 23.26 1.07 10.65
CA ALA A 143 23.63 2.48 10.68
C ALA A 143 22.42 3.43 10.76
N HIS A 144 21.18 2.90 10.78
CA HIS A 144 19.94 3.68 10.81
C HIS A 144 19.92 4.85 9.81
N GLN A 145 20.26 4.54 8.55
CA GLN A 145 20.38 5.54 7.49
C GLN A 145 19.71 5.10 6.19
N ILE A 146 19.20 6.07 5.44
CA ILE A 146 18.78 5.88 4.05
C ILE A 146 20.04 6.02 3.19
N VAL A 147 20.48 4.92 2.60
CA VAL A 147 21.66 4.89 1.73
C VAL A 147 21.29 5.36 0.34
N HIS A 148 20.09 5.00 -0.14
CA HIS A 148 19.57 5.49 -1.41
C HIS A 148 18.06 5.74 -1.34
N ASN A 149 17.61 6.73 -2.10
CA ASN A 149 16.22 7.09 -2.31
C ASN A 149 16.01 7.39 -3.79
N TYR A 150 15.32 6.50 -4.50
CA TYR A 150 15.00 6.63 -5.91
C TYR A 150 13.49 6.76 -6.11
N SER A 151 13.10 7.43 -7.19
CA SER A 151 11.71 7.46 -7.65
C SER A 151 11.58 6.62 -8.91
N ILE A 152 10.62 5.70 -8.90
CA ILE A 152 10.25 4.88 -10.05
C ILE A 152 8.86 5.33 -10.47
N GLU A 153 8.75 5.86 -11.68
CA GLU A 153 7.45 6.22 -12.24
C GLU A 153 6.65 4.97 -12.64
N VAL A 154 5.34 5.08 -12.54
CA VAL A 154 4.38 4.14 -13.13
C VAL A 154 3.80 4.82 -14.37
N PRO A 155 4.34 4.56 -15.57
CA PRO A 155 3.84 5.17 -16.80
C PRO A 155 2.35 4.92 -16.99
N SER A 156 1.61 5.92 -17.47
CA SER A 156 0.17 5.82 -17.70
C SER A 156 -0.21 4.79 -18.77
N ASN A 157 0.73 4.39 -19.62
CA ASN A 157 0.57 3.36 -20.65
C ASN A 157 1.06 1.97 -20.19
N THR A 158 1.38 1.79 -18.90
CA THR A 158 1.78 0.49 -18.36
C THR A 158 0.64 -0.50 -18.49
N LEU A 159 0.88 -1.61 -19.20
CA LEU A 159 -0.09 -2.68 -19.32
C LEU A 159 -0.43 -3.27 -17.94
N PRO A 160 -1.73 -3.50 -17.66
CA PRO A 160 -2.15 -4.04 -16.37
C PRO A 160 -1.69 -5.48 -16.20
N ASP A 161 -1.30 -5.85 -14.99
CA ASP A 161 -1.08 -7.26 -14.64
C ASP A 161 -2.42 -8.01 -14.64
N PRO A 162 -2.54 -9.15 -15.37
CA PRO A 162 -3.81 -9.85 -15.52
C PRO A 162 -4.30 -10.52 -14.23
N THR A 163 -3.39 -10.91 -13.33
CA THR A 163 -3.77 -11.54 -12.06
C THR A 163 -4.38 -10.51 -11.12
N ILE A 164 -3.76 -9.34 -10.98
CA ILE A 164 -4.31 -8.26 -10.15
C ILE A 164 -5.54 -7.63 -10.80
N ALA A 165 -5.61 -7.56 -12.13
CA ALA A 165 -6.82 -7.13 -12.84
C ALA A 165 -8.03 -8.01 -12.46
N ALA A 166 -7.87 -9.34 -12.45
CA ALA A 166 -8.93 -10.26 -12.05
C ALA A 166 -9.36 -10.05 -10.58
N THR A 167 -8.42 -9.77 -9.67
CA THR A 167 -8.74 -9.42 -8.27
C THR A 167 -9.55 -8.13 -8.19
N VAL A 168 -9.16 -7.10 -8.94
CA VAL A 168 -9.89 -5.82 -8.97
C VAL A 168 -11.30 -6.01 -9.50
N GLU A 169 -11.47 -6.76 -10.59
CA GLU A 169 -12.79 -7.07 -11.16
C GLU A 169 -13.68 -7.78 -10.15
N PHE A 170 -13.13 -8.76 -9.41
CA PHE A 170 -13.84 -9.46 -8.36
C PHE A 170 -14.31 -8.48 -7.26
N VAL A 171 -13.43 -7.65 -6.72
CA VAL A 171 -13.76 -6.67 -5.67
C VAL A 171 -14.83 -5.68 -6.15
N VAL A 172 -14.72 -5.18 -7.38
CA VAL A 172 -15.69 -4.27 -7.98
C VAL A 172 -17.06 -4.95 -8.16
N ARG A 173 -17.08 -6.21 -8.59
CA ARG A 173 -18.33 -6.97 -8.75
C ARG A 173 -19.02 -7.22 -7.41
N GLU A 174 -18.28 -7.61 -6.38
CA GLU A 174 -18.83 -7.80 -5.03
C GLU A 174 -19.38 -6.48 -4.45
N ALA A 175 -18.69 -5.36 -4.67
CA ALA A 175 -19.18 -4.05 -4.25
C ALA A 175 -20.52 -3.68 -4.93
N ARG A 176 -20.67 -3.94 -6.23
CA ARG A 176 -21.95 -3.74 -6.96
C ARG A 176 -23.05 -4.64 -6.42
N TYR A 177 -22.75 -5.92 -6.20
CA TYR A 177 -23.70 -6.87 -5.66
C TYR A 177 -24.20 -6.45 -4.26
N TYR A 178 -23.29 -5.97 -3.42
CA TYR A 178 -23.63 -5.47 -2.09
C TYR A 178 -24.59 -4.27 -2.14
N ILE A 179 -24.31 -3.27 -2.99
CA ILE A 179 -25.19 -2.11 -3.18
C ILE A 179 -26.59 -2.56 -3.60
N LYS A 180 -26.68 -3.37 -4.66
CA LYS A 180 -27.97 -3.85 -5.19
C LYS A 180 -28.80 -4.56 -4.11
N LYS A 181 -28.15 -5.39 -3.29
CA LYS A 181 -28.81 -6.11 -2.21
C LYS A 181 -29.30 -5.19 -1.08
N GLN A 182 -28.65 -4.06 -0.85
CA GLN A 182 -29.12 -3.05 0.11
C GLN A 182 -30.33 -2.31 -0.44
N GLU A 183 -30.33 -1.97 -1.73
CA GLU A 183 -31.47 -1.33 -2.41
C GLU A 183 -32.72 -2.23 -2.40
N GLU A 184 -32.56 -3.55 -2.56
CA GLU A 184 -33.67 -4.51 -2.49
C GLU A 184 -34.23 -4.72 -1.05
N ARG A 185 -33.53 -4.24 -0.02
CA ARG A 185 -33.90 -4.39 1.40
C ARG A 185 -34.45 -3.12 2.04
N GLY A 186 -34.27 -1.97 1.39
CA GLY A 186 -34.80 -0.67 1.82
C GLY A 186 -36.17 -0.41 1.22
#